data_AF-A0A7S1VRE7-F1
#
_entry.id   AF-A0A7S1VRE7-F1
#
_cell.length_a   1.000
_cell.length_b   1.000
_cell.length_c   1.000
_cell.angle_alpha   90.00
_cell.angle_beta   90.00
_cell.angle_gamma   90.00
#
_symmetry.space_group_name_H-M   'P 1'
#
loop_
_entity.id
_entity.type
_entity.pdbx_description
1 polymer ?
#
loop_
_entity_poly.entity_id
_entity_poly.type
_entity_poly.pdbx_seq_one_letter_code
_entity_poly.pdbx_strand_id
1 'polypeptide(L)'
;RSLTPGQAAASSPHHSYIGILDIFGFESFAENSLEQLLINYANERLQQLFVETVLRAEQQVYQEEGVSWDAVEYRDGKPLLDLFGSKRPPGLLALLEEECISPGGSDTRFLTKCEAMLAAKSADFAEFSANRGVLTVRHYGGTVRYTASNFVAKNSAALPTHLLTMLQRGPPHIAALFADASKEAATRPRRGTDLAIGTVRGNRAGRT
;
A
#
# COMPACT_ATOMS: atom_id res chain seq x y z
N ARG A 1 -52.52 -24.22 -22.17
CA ARG A 1 -52.39 -23.10 -21.19
C ARG A 1 -51.43 -23.57 -20.11
N SER A 2 -50.21 -23.09 -19.94
CA SER A 2 -49.37 -22.12 -20.65
C SER A 2 -48.01 -22.29 -19.95
N LEU A 3 -46.99 -22.74 -20.67
CA LEU A 3 -45.62 -22.75 -20.19
C LEU A 3 -45.14 -21.30 -20.20
N THR A 4 -44.92 -20.71 -19.03
CA THR A 4 -44.20 -19.44 -18.92
C THR A 4 -42.71 -19.71 -19.19
N PRO A 5 -42.08 -19.07 -20.19
CA PRO A 5 -40.65 -19.18 -20.38
C PRO A 5 -39.93 -18.56 -19.18
N GLY A 6 -38.89 -19.23 -18.71
CA GLY A 6 -37.99 -18.71 -17.69
C GLY A 6 -37.50 -17.31 -18.08
N GLN A 7 -37.61 -16.39 -17.14
CA GLN A 7 -36.86 -15.14 -17.18
C GLN A 7 -35.38 -15.50 -17.22
N ALA A 8 -34.79 -15.52 -18.41
CA ALA A 8 -33.36 -15.39 -18.57
C ALA A 8 -32.99 -14.05 -17.93
N ALA A 9 -32.27 -14.09 -16.81
CA ALA A 9 -31.65 -12.91 -16.24
C ALA A 9 -30.79 -12.29 -17.35
N ALA A 10 -31.20 -11.12 -17.84
CA ALA A 10 -30.41 -10.36 -18.79
C ALA A 10 -29.06 -10.08 -18.14
N SER A 11 -28.00 -10.71 -18.64
CA SER A 11 -26.64 -10.36 -18.29
C SER A 11 -26.41 -8.92 -18.75
N SER A 12 -26.21 -8.02 -17.78
CA SER A 12 -25.84 -6.64 -18.06
C SER A 12 -24.64 -6.61 -19.02
N PRO A 13 -24.61 -5.74 -20.04
CA PRO A 13 -23.50 -5.70 -20.98
C PRO A 13 -22.22 -5.35 -20.22
N HIS A 14 -21.30 -6.30 -20.15
CA HIS A 14 -19.96 -6.08 -19.63
C HIS A 14 -19.28 -5.04 -20.53
N HIS A 15 -19.23 -3.78 -20.08
CA HIS A 15 -18.45 -2.75 -20.74
C HIS A 15 -16.96 -3.09 -20.56
N SER A 16 -16.27 -3.27 -21.68
CA SER A 16 -14.82 -3.40 -21.71
C SER A 16 -14.19 -2.00 -21.65
N TYR A 17 -13.03 -1.87 -20.99
CA TYR A 17 -12.27 -0.63 -20.96
C TYR A 17 -10.78 -0.92 -21.14
N ILE A 18 -10.05 0.09 -21.63
CA ILE A 18 -8.59 0.09 -21.72
C ILE A 18 -8.08 1.11 -20.72
N GLY A 19 -7.29 0.65 -19.75
CA GLY A 19 -6.61 1.51 -18.79
C GLY A 19 -5.19 1.83 -19.24
N ILE A 20 -4.83 3.11 -19.22
CA ILE A 20 -3.45 3.57 -19.43
C ILE A 20 -2.93 4.04 -18.09
N LEU A 21 -1.78 3.51 -17.67
CA LEU A 21 -1.11 3.89 -16.43
C LEU A 21 0.09 4.78 -16.76
N ASP A 22 0.01 6.05 -16.36
CA ASP A 22 1.10 7.02 -16.46
C ASP A 22 1.56 7.37 -15.04
N ILE A 23 2.72 6.85 -14.64
CA ILE A 23 3.30 7.04 -13.32
C ILE A 23 4.81 7.22 -13.42
N PHE A 24 5.42 7.69 -12.33
CA PHE A 24 6.88 7.73 -12.21
C PHE A 24 7.49 6.32 -12.26
N GLY A 25 8.58 6.19 -13.02
CA GLY A 25 9.43 5.01 -13.02
C GLY A 25 10.26 4.90 -11.74
N PHE A 26 11.12 3.88 -11.68
CA PHE A 26 12.06 3.68 -10.57
C PHE A 26 12.98 4.91 -10.38
N GLU A 27 13.11 5.38 -9.14
CA GLU A 27 13.91 6.55 -8.78
C GLU A 27 15.06 6.17 -7.83
N SER A 28 16.25 6.71 -8.09
CA SER A 28 17.39 6.60 -7.18
C SER A 28 18.24 7.86 -7.29
N PHE A 29 18.13 8.71 -6.29
CA PHE A 29 18.83 9.99 -6.21
C PHE A 29 19.90 9.97 -5.11
N ALA A 30 20.68 11.07 -5.03
CA ALA A 30 21.64 11.28 -3.94
C ALA A 30 20.95 11.34 -2.57
N GLU A 31 19.75 11.93 -2.53
CA GLU A 31 18.90 11.99 -1.34
C GLU A 31 17.51 11.45 -1.70
N ASN A 32 17.09 10.36 -1.04
CA ASN A 32 15.77 9.76 -1.24
C ASN A 32 14.98 9.88 0.07
N SER A 33 13.70 10.21 -0.02
CA SER A 33 12.82 10.32 1.14
C SER A 33 11.59 9.41 1.00
N LEU A 34 10.53 9.69 1.75
CA LEU A 34 9.31 8.88 1.77
C LEU A 34 8.68 8.79 0.37
N GLU A 35 8.75 9.87 -0.41
CA GLU A 35 8.19 9.94 -1.76
C GLU A 35 8.83 8.91 -2.68
N GLN A 36 10.17 8.89 -2.76
CA GLN A 36 10.91 7.90 -3.55
C GLN A 36 10.64 6.47 -3.06
N LEU A 37 10.53 6.27 -1.73
CA LEU A 37 10.21 4.96 -1.17
C LEU A 37 8.85 4.45 -1.66
N LEU A 38 7.84 5.32 -1.72
CA LEU A 38 6.51 4.98 -2.20
C LEU A 38 6.48 4.78 -3.72
N ILE A 39 7.21 5.59 -4.49
CA ILE A 39 7.37 5.42 -5.95
C ILE A 39 8.02 4.08 -6.26
N ASN A 40 9.13 3.75 -5.61
CA ASN A 40 9.84 2.50 -5.82
C ASN A 40 9.03 1.30 -5.34
N TYR A 41 8.22 1.45 -4.29
CA TYR A 41 7.29 0.41 -3.86
C TYR A 41 6.17 0.16 -4.89
N ALA A 42 5.66 1.20 -5.54
CA ALA A 42 4.71 1.04 -6.64
C ALA A 42 5.37 0.31 -7.83
N ASN A 43 6.59 0.70 -8.21
CA ASN A 43 7.34 0.05 -9.28
C ASN A 43 7.67 -1.41 -8.96
N GLU A 44 8.00 -1.75 -7.72
CA GLU A 44 8.23 -3.15 -7.30
C GLU A 44 6.98 -4.03 -7.52
N ARG A 45 5.77 -3.48 -7.27
CA ARG A 45 4.52 -4.20 -7.55
C ARG A 45 4.27 -4.37 -9.04
N LEU A 46 4.54 -3.35 -9.84
CA LEU A 46 4.40 -3.43 -11.29
C LEU A 46 5.39 -4.43 -11.88
N GLN A 47 6.62 -4.46 -11.37
CA GLN A 47 7.62 -5.44 -11.76
C GLN A 47 7.15 -6.86 -11.41
N GLN A 48 6.64 -7.09 -10.20
CA GLN A 48 6.08 -8.39 -9.83
C GLN A 48 4.90 -8.78 -10.72
N LEU A 49 3.99 -7.84 -10.99
CA LEU A 49 2.86 -8.08 -11.89
C LEU A 49 3.33 -8.48 -13.29
N PHE A 50 4.32 -7.79 -13.85
CA PHE A 50 4.90 -8.10 -15.15
C PHE A 50 5.51 -9.52 -15.17
N VAL A 51 6.26 -9.87 -14.13
CA VAL A 51 6.86 -11.22 -13.99
C VAL A 51 5.77 -12.30 -13.92
N GLU A 52 4.71 -12.08 -13.14
CA GLU A 52 3.64 -13.06 -12.95
C GLU A 52 2.72 -13.20 -14.17
N THR A 53 2.47 -12.12 -14.90
CA THR A 53 1.46 -12.09 -15.97
C THR A 53 2.05 -12.21 -17.37
N VAL A 54 3.16 -11.55 -17.65
CA VAL A 54 3.75 -11.52 -18.99
C VAL A 54 4.83 -12.58 -19.11
N LEU A 55 5.86 -12.52 -18.27
CA LEU A 55 7.01 -13.41 -18.40
C LEU A 55 6.65 -14.87 -18.17
N ARG A 56 5.85 -15.16 -17.13
CA ARG A 56 5.39 -16.53 -16.86
C ARG A 56 4.47 -17.06 -17.96
N ALA A 57 3.56 -16.24 -18.48
CA ALA A 57 2.66 -16.64 -19.56
C ALA A 57 3.44 -16.94 -20.84
N GLU A 58 4.43 -16.12 -21.18
CA GLU A 58 5.27 -16.32 -22.36
C GLU A 58 6.08 -17.63 -22.26
N GLN A 59 6.69 -17.90 -21.10
CA GLN A 59 7.41 -19.16 -20.89
C GLN A 59 6.48 -20.39 -20.97
N GLN A 60 5.23 -20.25 -20.53
CA GLN A 60 4.22 -21.32 -20.67
C GLN A 60 3.89 -21.57 -22.15
N VAL A 61 3.72 -20.53 -22.96
CA VAL A 61 3.48 -20.66 -24.41
C VAL A 61 4.65 -21.37 -25.11
N TYR A 62 5.90 -21.03 -24.79
CA TYR A 62 7.06 -21.73 -25.38
C TYR A 62 7.09 -23.22 -25.04
N GLN A 63 6.71 -23.59 -23.81
CA GLN A 63 6.62 -25.00 -23.40
C GLN A 63 5.50 -25.74 -24.13
N GLU A 64 4.33 -25.11 -24.28
CA GLU A 64 3.17 -25.69 -24.98
C GLU A 64 3.45 -25.90 -26.48
N GLU A 65 4.17 -24.97 -27.11
CA GLU A 65 4.53 -25.03 -28.52
C GLU A 65 5.79 -25.87 -28.79
N GLY A 66 6.43 -26.42 -27.75
CA GLY A 66 7.64 -27.26 -27.88
C GLY A 66 8.87 -26.49 -28.39
N VAL A 67 8.92 -25.18 -28.17
CA VAL A 67 10.03 -24.33 -28.58
C VAL A 67 11.18 -24.50 -27.60
N SER A 68 12.37 -24.85 -28.10
CA SER A 68 13.59 -24.90 -27.29
C SER A 68 13.92 -23.49 -26.79
N TRP A 69 13.73 -23.26 -25.48
CA TRP A 69 13.95 -21.97 -24.83
C TRP A 69 14.70 -22.15 -23.51
N ASP A 70 15.69 -21.29 -23.26
CA ASP A 70 16.37 -21.21 -21.98
C ASP A 70 15.55 -20.35 -21.02
N ALA A 71 14.92 -20.99 -20.02
CA ALA A 71 14.07 -20.30 -19.06
C ALA A 71 14.82 -19.14 -18.39
N VAL A 72 14.23 -17.95 -18.43
CA VAL A 72 14.79 -16.77 -17.78
C VAL A 72 14.51 -16.89 -16.29
N GLU A 73 15.56 -17.01 -15.49
CA GLU A 73 15.47 -16.92 -14.04
C GLU A 73 15.13 -15.49 -13.62
N TYR A 74 14.15 -15.35 -12.73
CA TYR A 74 13.77 -14.06 -12.15
C TYR A 74 13.76 -14.15 -10.64
N ARG A 75 14.09 -13.02 -9.99
CA ARG A 75 13.98 -12.87 -8.55
C ARG A 75 12.50 -12.69 -8.17
N ASP A 76 12.00 -13.49 -7.24
CA ASP A 76 10.68 -13.25 -6.66
C ASP A 76 10.69 -11.98 -5.80
N GLY A 77 9.90 -10.99 -6.20
CA GLY A 77 9.73 -9.72 -5.49
C GLY A 77 8.71 -9.82 -4.34
N LYS A 78 7.92 -10.89 -4.26
CA LYS A 78 6.88 -11.06 -3.24
C LYS A 78 7.39 -10.90 -1.80
N PRO A 79 8.54 -11.46 -1.39
CA PRO A 79 9.04 -11.27 -0.04
C PRO A 79 9.33 -9.80 0.32
N LEU A 80 9.82 -9.01 -0.65
CA LEU A 80 10.02 -7.58 -0.47
C LEU A 80 8.66 -6.85 -0.39
N LEU A 81 7.71 -7.20 -1.26
CA LEU A 81 6.36 -6.62 -1.22
C LEU A 81 5.65 -6.89 0.12
N ASP A 82 5.83 -8.08 0.67
CA ASP A 82 5.30 -8.49 1.98
C ASP A 82 6.00 -7.74 3.13
N LEU A 83 7.29 -7.43 3.00
CA LEU A 83 8.01 -6.57 3.96
C LEU A 83 7.38 -5.17 4.01
N PHE A 84 6.98 -4.61 2.88
CA PHE A 84 6.33 -3.30 2.83
C PHE A 84 4.89 -3.32 3.33
N GLY A 85 4.08 -4.24 2.80
CA GLY A 85 2.62 -4.14 2.84
C GLY A 85 1.89 -5.20 3.67
N SER A 86 2.60 -6.16 4.28
CA SER A 86 1.90 -7.19 5.07
C SER A 86 1.17 -6.57 6.25
N LYS A 87 -0.05 -7.05 6.50
CA LYS A 87 -0.86 -6.63 7.65
C LYS A 87 -0.55 -7.47 8.89
N ARG A 88 -0.15 -8.73 8.70
CA ARG A 88 0.13 -9.71 9.76
C ARG A 88 1.22 -10.67 9.29
N PRO A 89 2.45 -10.59 9.84
CA PRO A 89 2.94 -9.53 10.73
C PRO A 89 2.94 -8.15 10.04
N PRO A 90 2.85 -7.02 10.77
CA PRO A 90 2.84 -5.69 10.19
C PRO A 90 4.14 -5.41 9.41
N GLY A 91 3.98 -4.90 8.19
CA GLY A 91 5.06 -4.44 7.32
C GLY A 91 5.41 -2.98 7.55
N LEU A 92 6.38 -2.48 6.78
CA LEU A 92 6.95 -1.14 6.91
C LEU A 92 5.90 -0.02 6.91
N LEU A 93 4.92 -0.08 6.00
CA LEU A 93 3.89 0.96 5.92
C LEU A 93 2.93 0.94 7.12
N ALA A 94 2.62 -0.24 7.65
CA ALA A 94 1.78 -0.37 8.84
C ALA A 94 2.50 0.16 10.08
N LEU A 95 3.82 -0.08 10.20
CA LEU A 95 4.64 0.47 11.28
C LEU A 95 4.73 1.99 11.20
N LEU A 96 4.83 2.56 10.00
CA LEU A 96 4.82 4.02 9.79
C LEU A 96 3.47 4.62 10.18
N GLU A 97 2.36 4.00 9.77
CA GLU A 97 1.01 4.43 10.12
C GLU A 97 0.79 4.40 11.64
N GLU A 98 1.27 3.36 12.32
CA GLU A 98 1.19 3.24 13.77
C GLU A 98 1.89 4.42 14.48
N GLU A 99 3.08 4.81 14.03
CA GLU A 99 3.79 5.95 14.59
C GLU A 99 3.11 7.29 14.28
N CYS A 100 2.37 7.41 13.19
CA CYS A 100 1.58 8.62 12.91
C CYS A 100 0.42 8.83 13.90
N ILE A 101 -0.14 7.74 14.44
CA ILE A 101 -1.27 7.80 15.39
C ILE A 101 -0.82 7.72 16.87
N SER A 102 0.42 7.28 17.11
CA SER A 102 0.96 7.07 18.45
C SER A 102 1.21 8.39 19.20
N PRO A 103 0.96 8.47 20.53
CA PRO A 103 1.42 9.60 21.33
C PRO A 103 2.94 9.72 21.24
N GLY A 104 3.45 10.87 20.82
CA GLY A 104 4.89 11.08 20.67
C GLY A 104 5.54 10.12 19.66
N GLY A 105 4.80 9.74 18.61
CA GLY A 105 5.38 8.99 17.51
C GLY A 105 6.51 9.76 16.84
N SER A 106 7.55 9.03 16.41
CA SER A 106 8.77 9.64 15.88
C SER A 106 9.44 8.76 14.84
N ASP A 107 10.23 9.37 13.95
CA ASP A 107 11.01 8.65 12.95
C ASP A 107 11.97 7.64 13.60
N THR A 108 12.56 7.99 14.76
CA THR A 108 13.43 7.09 15.53
C THR A 108 12.69 5.84 15.98
N ARG A 109 11.49 5.98 16.54
CA ARG A 109 10.66 4.85 16.98
C ARG A 109 10.21 3.98 15.81
N PHE A 110 9.83 4.62 14.70
CA PHE A 110 9.51 3.93 13.45
C PHE A 110 10.68 3.06 12.97
N LEU A 111 11.89 3.61 12.95
CA LEU A 111 13.09 2.88 12.56
C LEU A 111 13.42 1.73 13.49
N THR A 112 13.35 1.93 14.81
CA THR A 112 13.57 0.84 15.79
C THR A 112 12.60 -0.32 15.58
N LYS A 113 11.34 -0.03 15.24
CA LYS A 113 10.37 -1.08 14.89
C LYS A 113 10.71 -1.81 13.59
N CYS A 114 11.20 -1.08 12.59
CA CYS A 114 11.68 -1.68 11.36
C CYS A 114 12.90 -2.59 11.59
N GLU A 115 13.85 -2.20 12.45
CA GLU A 115 14.98 -3.04 12.86
C GLU A 115 14.49 -4.35 13.47
N ALA A 116 13.57 -4.27 14.44
CA ALA A 116 13.03 -5.45 15.12
C ALA A 116 12.28 -6.38 14.14
N MET A 117 11.50 -5.82 13.22
CA MET A 117 10.80 -6.58 12.18
C MET A 117 11.79 -7.31 11.26
N LEU A 118 12.88 -6.66 10.85
CA LEU A 118 13.89 -7.22 9.96
C LEU A 118 14.77 -8.26 10.66
N ALA A 119 15.14 -8.02 11.93
CA ALA A 119 15.86 -9.02 12.73
C ALA A 119 15.07 -10.33 12.86
N ALA A 120 13.73 -10.25 12.82
CA ALA A 120 12.85 -11.42 12.83
C ALA A 120 12.66 -12.08 11.44
N LYS A 121 13.04 -11.43 10.34
CA LYS A 121 12.84 -11.89 8.97
C LYS A 121 14.16 -11.92 8.19
N SER A 122 14.78 -13.10 8.08
CA SER A 122 15.94 -13.53 7.22
C SER A 122 17.00 -12.49 6.80
N ALA A 123 18.27 -12.90 6.75
CA ALA A 123 19.40 -12.09 6.28
C ALA A 123 19.26 -11.53 4.84
N ASP A 124 18.34 -12.08 4.02
CA ASP A 124 18.14 -11.68 2.62
C ASP A 124 17.61 -10.24 2.44
N PHE A 125 17.08 -9.63 3.51
CA PHE A 125 16.39 -8.34 3.44
C PHE A 125 17.19 -7.15 4.00
N ALA A 126 18.41 -7.32 4.52
CA ALA A 126 19.04 -6.27 5.31
C ALA A 126 20.54 -6.03 5.02
N GLU A 127 20.82 -4.91 4.35
CA GLU A 127 21.82 -3.95 4.84
C GLU A 127 21.08 -2.79 5.51
N PHE A 128 20.34 -3.09 6.59
CA PHE A 128 19.66 -2.07 7.37
C PHE A 128 20.67 -1.36 8.28
N SER A 129 20.70 -0.02 8.28
CA SER A 129 21.54 0.76 9.19
C SER A 129 20.72 1.90 9.80
N ALA A 130 19.93 1.59 10.82
CA ALA A 130 19.17 2.59 11.56
C ALA A 130 20.01 3.37 12.57
N ASN A 131 21.28 3.01 12.74
CA ASN A 131 22.24 3.76 13.57
C ASN A 131 22.41 5.24 13.16
N ARG A 132 21.79 5.70 12.04
CA ARG A 132 21.85 7.09 11.56
C ARG A 132 20.57 7.61 10.89
N GLY A 133 19.41 7.01 11.11
CA GLY A 133 18.18 7.51 10.49
C GLY A 133 17.98 7.12 9.01
N VAL A 134 18.61 6.04 8.54
CA VAL A 134 18.59 5.62 7.13
C VAL A 134 17.98 4.23 6.98
N LEU A 135 17.06 4.09 6.02
CA LEU A 135 16.50 2.83 5.54
C LEU A 135 17.18 2.47 4.21
N THR A 136 17.72 1.26 4.07
CA THR A 136 18.30 0.78 2.81
C THR A 136 17.47 -0.38 2.28
N VAL A 137 17.10 -0.36 1.00
CA VAL A 137 16.26 -1.40 0.38
C VAL A 137 16.89 -1.84 -0.94
N ARG A 138 16.97 -3.15 -1.16
CA ARG A 138 17.43 -3.76 -2.42
C ARG A 138 16.25 -4.09 -3.34
N HIS A 139 15.88 -3.13 -4.17
CA HIS A 139 14.83 -3.24 -5.18
C HIS A 139 15.29 -4.01 -6.42
N TYR A 140 14.36 -4.30 -7.34
CA TYR A 140 14.70 -4.85 -8.66
C TYR A 140 15.63 -3.90 -9.46
N GLY A 141 15.43 -2.58 -9.34
CA GLY A 141 16.22 -1.55 -10.02
C GLY A 141 17.55 -1.20 -9.35
N GLY A 142 17.88 -1.84 -8.21
CA GLY A 142 19.12 -1.60 -7.46
C GLY A 142 18.88 -1.28 -5.97
N THR A 143 19.98 -1.06 -5.25
CA THR A 143 19.93 -0.69 -3.83
C THR A 143 19.73 0.82 -3.68
N VAL A 144 18.73 1.22 -2.89
CA VAL A 144 18.40 2.64 -2.62
C VAL A 144 18.46 2.91 -1.12
N ARG A 145 19.01 4.07 -0.75
CA ARG A 145 19.09 4.55 0.63
C ARG A 145 18.12 5.71 0.82
N TYR A 146 17.26 5.60 1.82
CA TYR A 146 16.23 6.57 2.17
C TYR A 146 16.51 7.21 3.53
N THR A 147 16.55 8.53 3.57
CA THR A 147 16.65 9.29 4.82
C THR A 147 15.28 9.35 5.46
N ALA A 148 15.11 8.69 6.61
CA ALA A 148 13.83 8.55 7.30
C ALA A 148 13.35 9.82 8.01
N SER A 149 14.16 10.88 7.99
CA SER A 149 13.81 12.17 8.58
C SER A 149 12.48 12.68 8.01
N ASN A 150 11.60 13.09 8.91
CA ASN A 150 10.28 13.63 8.62
C ASN A 150 9.27 12.62 8.03
N PHE A 151 9.56 11.31 8.05
CA PHE A 151 8.64 10.29 7.53
C PHE A 151 7.30 10.30 8.26
N VAL A 152 7.31 10.33 9.59
CA VAL A 152 6.08 10.33 10.40
C VAL A 152 5.27 11.59 10.13
N ALA A 153 5.91 12.76 10.04
CA ALA A 153 5.20 14.01 9.77
C ALA A 153 4.62 14.04 8.34
N LYS A 154 5.40 13.62 7.33
CA LYS A 154 4.95 13.50 5.94
C LYS A 154 3.76 12.56 5.79
N ASN A 155 3.75 11.44 6.52
CA ASN A 155 2.66 10.46 6.48
C ASN A 155 1.45 10.82 7.38
N SER A 156 1.63 11.68 8.39
CA SER A 156 0.55 12.03 9.33
C SER A 156 -0.57 12.86 8.70
N ALA A 157 -0.25 13.63 7.65
CA ALA A 157 -1.17 14.50 6.89
C ALA A 157 -2.08 15.38 7.79
N ALA A 158 -1.58 15.79 8.96
CA ALA A 158 -2.38 16.48 9.96
C ALA A 158 -2.53 17.97 9.61
N LEU A 159 -3.74 18.39 9.24
CA LEU A 159 -4.09 19.79 9.10
C LEU A 159 -4.67 20.33 10.43
N PRO A 160 -4.11 21.41 11.01
CA PRO A 160 -4.68 22.03 12.20
C PRO A 160 -6.15 22.42 12.01
N THR A 161 -6.99 22.14 13.01
CA THR A 161 -8.45 22.35 12.94
C THR A 161 -8.85 23.80 12.69
N HIS A 162 -8.08 24.76 13.18
CA HIS A 162 -8.34 26.19 12.94
C HIS A 162 -8.07 26.57 11.48
N LEU A 163 -7.00 26.04 10.86
CA LEU A 163 -6.71 26.24 9.45
C LEU A 163 -7.78 25.57 8.58
N LEU A 164 -8.21 24.36 8.94
CA LEU A 164 -9.31 23.67 8.27
C LEU A 164 -10.60 24.52 8.30
N THR A 165 -10.94 25.06 9.47
CA THR A 165 -12.12 25.92 9.64
C THR A 165 -12.02 27.19 8.79
N MET A 166 -10.83 27.77 8.70
CA MET A 166 -10.59 28.95 7.86
C MET A 166 -10.75 28.63 6.38
N LEU A 167 -10.20 27.50 5.90
CA LEU A 167 -10.30 27.05 4.51
C LEU A 167 -11.75 26.74 4.11
N GLN A 168 -12.53 26.13 5.02
CA GLN A 168 -13.95 25.86 4.82
C GLN A 168 -14.81 27.13 4.75
N ARG A 169 -14.34 28.25 5.30
CA ARG A 169 -15.00 29.57 5.22
C ARG A 169 -14.45 30.44 4.09
N GLY A 170 -13.51 29.93 3.31
CA GLY A 170 -12.92 30.61 2.17
C GLY A 170 -13.87 30.73 0.97
N PRO A 171 -13.36 31.19 -0.18
CA PRO A 171 -14.12 31.25 -1.43
C PRO A 171 -14.73 29.89 -1.79
N PRO A 172 -15.86 29.84 -2.53
CA PRO A 172 -16.59 28.60 -2.80
C PRO A 172 -15.73 27.47 -3.40
N HIS A 173 -14.78 27.80 -4.28
CA HIS A 173 -13.90 26.81 -4.89
C HIS A 173 -12.89 26.21 -3.89
N ILE A 174 -12.46 26.97 -2.88
CA ILE A 174 -11.59 26.46 -1.80
C ILE A 174 -12.42 25.68 -0.79
N ALA A 175 -13.55 26.22 -0.34
CA ALA A 175 -14.42 25.56 0.62
C ALA A 175 -14.90 24.18 0.12
N ALA A 176 -15.16 24.05 -1.18
CA ALA A 176 -15.52 22.79 -1.82
C ALA A 176 -14.43 21.70 -1.68
N LEU A 177 -13.15 22.06 -1.72
CA LEU A 177 -12.03 21.11 -1.55
C LEU A 177 -11.98 20.51 -0.12
N PHE A 178 -12.57 21.19 0.86
CA PHE A 178 -12.52 20.80 2.28
C PHE A 178 -13.90 20.45 2.85
N ALA A 179 -14.91 20.26 2.01
CA ALA A 179 -16.29 20.01 2.43
C ALA A 179 -16.42 18.71 3.25
N ASP A 180 -15.64 17.67 2.91
CA ASP A 180 -15.71 16.35 3.57
C ASP A 180 -14.64 16.13 4.66
N ALA A 181 -13.67 17.04 4.80
CA ALA A 181 -12.57 16.91 5.74
C ALA A 181 -13.02 16.82 7.23
N SER A 182 -14.18 17.39 7.57
CA SER A 182 -14.77 17.28 8.91
C SER A 182 -15.33 15.89 9.23
N LYS A 183 -15.62 15.06 8.22
CA LYS A 183 -16.14 13.69 8.39
C LYS A 183 -15.02 12.68 8.63
N GLU A 184 -13.89 12.82 7.93
CA GLU A 184 -12.71 11.95 8.11
C GLU A 184 -12.00 12.18 9.46
N ALA A 185 -11.97 13.42 9.95
CA ALA A 185 -11.42 13.73 11.27
C ALA A 185 -12.24 13.10 12.43
N ALA A 186 -13.50 12.71 12.19
CA ALA A 186 -14.38 12.07 13.15
C ALA A 186 -14.32 10.52 13.08
N THR A 187 -13.94 9.94 11.94
CA THR A 187 -13.78 8.48 11.75
C THR A 187 -12.39 7.97 12.09
N ARG A 188 -11.37 8.84 12.13
CA ARG A 188 -10.04 8.46 12.67
C ARG A 188 -10.15 8.32 14.20
N PRO A 189 -9.94 7.14 14.79
CA PRO A 189 -10.19 6.93 16.21
C PRO A 189 -9.29 7.84 17.04
N ARG A 190 -9.89 8.79 17.76
CA ARG A 190 -9.21 9.59 18.78
C ARG A 190 -8.96 8.69 19.98
N ARG A 191 -7.70 8.66 20.42
CA ARG A 191 -7.17 7.80 21.50
C ARG A 191 -8.05 7.77 22.75
N GLY A 192 -8.27 6.56 23.27
CA GLY A 192 -8.39 6.29 24.70
C GLY A 192 -9.79 5.91 25.20
N THR A 193 -10.25 4.70 24.89
CA THR A 193 -10.81 3.70 25.84
C THR A 193 -11.22 2.45 25.06
N ASP A 194 -10.74 1.30 25.54
CA ASP A 194 -11.13 -0.08 25.21
C ASP A 194 -11.25 -0.55 23.75
N LEU A 195 -10.39 -1.51 23.46
CA LEU A 195 -10.42 -2.41 22.33
C LEU A 195 -11.66 -3.33 22.47
N ALA A 196 -12.80 -2.94 21.88
CA ALA A 196 -13.91 -3.85 21.63
C ALA A 196 -14.02 -4.11 20.13
N ILE A 197 -13.38 -5.21 19.70
CA ILE A 197 -13.58 -5.80 18.38
C ILE A 197 -15.05 -6.21 18.28
N GLY A 198 -15.81 -5.53 17.42
CA GLY A 198 -17.19 -5.87 17.12
C GLY A 198 -17.27 -7.19 16.38
N THR A 199 -17.62 -8.25 17.11
CA THR A 199 -18.10 -9.53 16.60
C THR A 199 -19.23 -9.32 15.60
N VAL A 200 -19.06 -9.83 14.38
CA VAL A 200 -20.14 -9.99 13.40
C VAL A 200 -21.15 -10.98 13.99
N ARG A 201 -22.26 -10.48 14.54
CA ARG A 201 -23.42 -11.31 14.88
C ARG A 201 -24.15 -11.67 13.59
N GLY A 202 -24.21 -12.97 13.31
CA GLY A 202 -24.98 -13.55 12.21
C GLY A 202 -26.46 -13.18 12.31
N ASN A 203 -27.01 -12.72 11.20
CA ASN A 203 -28.41 -12.36 11.07
C ASN A 203 -29.24 -13.64 10.84
N ARG A 204 -29.80 -14.23 11.91
CA ARG A 204 -30.91 -15.20 11.80
C ARG A 204 -32.21 -14.40 11.78
N ALA A 205 -32.73 -14.14 10.59
CA ALA A 205 -34.11 -13.73 10.41
C ALA A 205 -35.02 -14.94 10.66
N GLY A 206 -35.86 -14.84 11.69
CA GLY A 206 -37.00 -15.71 11.89
C GLY A 206 -38.06 -15.47 10.81
N ARG A 207 -38.57 -16.54 10.23
CA ARG A 207 -39.85 -16.55 9.52
C ARG A 207 -40.93 -16.95 10.52
N THR A 208 -41.98 -16.14 10.58
CA THR A 208 -43.33 -16.57 10.97
C THR A 208 -43.89 -17.54 9.93
#